data_AF-I1JW38-F1
#
_entry.id   AF-I1JW38-F1
#
_cell.length_a   1.000
_cell.length_b   1.000
_cell.length_c   1.000
_cell.angle_alpha   90.00
_cell.angle_beta   90.00
_cell.angle_gamma   90.00
#
_symmetry.space_group_name_H-M   'P 1'
#
loop_
_entity.id
_entity.type
_entity.pdbx_description
1 polymer ?
#
loop_
_entity_poly.entity_id
_entity_poly.type
_entity_poly.pdbx_seq_one_letter_code
_entity_poly.pdbx_strand_id
1 'polypeptide(L)' 'MARCFGLGSVLVLAALAASMVVLPLMLPPLPPPPLVLLFFPVGIMAALMLLVFSPSDQNGVVYATT' A
#
# COMPACT_ATOMS: atom_id res chain seq x y z
N MET A 1 13.95 3.53 9.15
CA MET A 1 13.14 4.35 10.07
C MET A 1 11.92 3.54 10.51
N ALA A 2 12.09 2.57 11.41
CA ALA A 2 10.94 1.96 12.07
C ALA A 2 10.44 2.99 13.09
N ARG A 3 9.61 3.93 12.63
CA ARG A 3 8.87 4.82 13.55
C ARG A 3 8.25 3.87 14.57
N CYS A 4 8.55 4.06 15.85
CA CYS A 4 8.01 3.21 16.89
C CYS A 4 6.50 3.20 16.73
N PHE A 5 5.96 2.12 16.15
CA PHE A 5 4.54 1.98 15.97
C PHE A 5 3.97 1.96 17.38
N GLY A 6 3.11 2.92 17.69
CA GLY A 6 2.48 2.97 19.00
C GLY A 6 1.79 1.64 19.30
N LEU A 7 1.65 1.29 20.59
CA LEU A 7 1.01 0.05 21.02
C LEU A 7 -0.32 -0.21 20.30
N GLY A 8 -1.12 0.85 20.07
CA GLY A 8 -2.35 0.76 19.29
C GLY A 8 -2.16 0.23 17.87
N SER A 9 -1.14 0.71 17.13
CA SER A 9 -0.84 0.22 15.78
C SER A 9 -0.36 -1.22 15.78
N VAL A 10 0.39 -1.64 16.81
CA VAL A 10 0.83 -3.04 16.95
C VAL A 10 -0.38 -3.95 17.18
N LEU A 11 -1.34 -3.55 18.01
CA LEU A 11 -2.58 -4.30 18.24
C LEU A 11 -3.43 -4.40 16.97
N VAL A 12 -3.59 -3.30 16.21
CA VAL A 12 -4.31 -3.33 14.93
C VAL A 12 -3.62 -4.27 13.95
N LEU A 13 -2.29 -4.21 13.85
CA LEU A 13 -1.53 -5.11 12.98
C LEU A 13 -1.68 -6.58 13.39
N ALA A 14 -1.64 -6.87 14.69
CA ALA A 14 -1.85 -8.23 15.21
C ALA A 14 -3.26 -8.74 14.92
N ALA A 15 -4.29 -7.91 15.09
CA ALA A 15 -5.67 -8.26 14.75
C ALA A 15 -5.84 -8.49 13.24
N LEU A 16 -5.22 -7.65 12.41
CA LEU A 16 -5.21 -7.82 10.95
C LEU A 16 -4.49 -9.10 10.52
N ALA A 17 -3.36 -9.42 11.15
CA ALA A 17 -2.63 -10.65 10.90
C ALA A 17 -3.46 -11.88 11.30
N ALA A 18 -4.10 -11.84 12.46
CA ALA A 18 -5.00 -12.91 12.91
C ALA A 18 -6.18 -13.08 11.94
N SER A 19 -6.79 -11.98 11.46
CA SER A 19 -7.89 -12.07 10.49
C SER A 19 -7.43 -12.64 9.16
N MET A 20 -6.22 -12.32 8.68
CA MET A 20 -5.64 -12.92 7.47
C MET A 20 -5.43 -14.44 7.57
N VAL A 21 -5.28 -15.01 8.77
CA VAL A 21 -5.17 -16.47 8.96
C VAL A 21 -6.54 -17.11 9.17
N VAL A 22 -7.40 -16.50 9.99
CA VAL A 22 -8.73 -17.05 10.31
C VAL A 22 -9.67 -17.00 9.10
N LEU A 23 -9.60 -15.92 8.32
CA LEU A 23 -10.45 -15.71 7.14
C LEU A 23 -10.31 -16.84 6.10
N PRO A 24 -9.13 -17.21 5.59
CA PRO A 24 -9.00 -18.30 4.61
C PRO A 24 -9.37 -19.68 5.18
N LEU A 25 -9.23 -19.89 6.50
CA LEU A 25 -9.64 -21.16 7.13
C LEU A 25 -11.16 -21.31 7.22
N MET A 26 -11.89 -20.20 7.33
CA MET A 26 -13.36 -20.19 7.41
C MET A 26 -14.03 -20.01 6.05
N LEU A 27 -13.31 -19.54 5.03
CA LEU A 27 -13.88 -19.30 3.71
C LEU A 27 -14.05 -20.60 2.92
N PRO A 28 -15.21 -20.81 2.26
CA PRO A 28 -15.33 -21.82 1.20
C PRO A 28 -14.38 -21.48 0.03
N PRO A 29 -14.14 -22.39 -0.92
CA PRO A 29 -13.34 -22.08 -2.11
C PRO A 29 -13.82 -20.77 -2.74
N LEU A 30 -12.95 -19.76 -2.75
CA LEU A 30 -13.31 -18.43 -3.23
C LEU A 30 -13.61 -18.51 -4.74
N PRO A 31 -14.67 -17.84 -5.23
CA PRO A 31 -14.87 -17.68 -6.66
C PRO A 31 -13.65 -16.96 -7.28
N PRO A 32 -13.41 -17.13 -8.59
CA PRO A 32 -12.29 -16.48 -9.27
C PRO A 32 -12.27 -14.97 -9.00
N PRO A 33 -11.08 -14.36 -8.79
CA PRO A 33 -10.95 -12.95 -8.47
C PRO A 33 -11.71 -12.07 -9.45
N PRO A 34 -12.64 -11.23 -8.97
CA PRO A 34 -13.37 -10.32 -9.84
C PRO A 34 -12.42 -9.40 -10.60
N LEU A 35 -12.63 -9.23 -11.91
CA LEU A 35 -11.88 -8.26 -12.72
C LEU A 35 -12.01 -6.83 -12.17
N VAL A 36 -13.06 -6.54 -11.39
CA VAL A 36 -13.18 -5.24 -10.72
C VAL A 36 -12.04 -4.96 -9.72
N LEU A 37 -11.45 -6.00 -9.12
CA LEU A 37 -10.27 -5.85 -8.26
C LEU A 37 -9.07 -5.38 -9.06
N LEU A 38 -9.00 -5.66 -10.37
CA LEU A 38 -7.91 -5.19 -11.24
C LEU A 38 -7.99 -3.69 -11.50
N PHE A 39 -9.14 -3.02 -11.30
CA PHE A 39 -9.20 -1.56 -11.40
C PHE A 39 -8.28 -0.88 -10.39
N PHE A 40 -8.06 -1.47 -9.21
CA PHE A 40 -7.15 -0.91 -8.20
C PHE A 40 -5.69 -0.89 -8.67
N PRO A 41 -5.03 -2.03 -9.01
CA PRO A 41 -3.66 -2.03 -9.50
C PRO A 41 -3.51 -1.29 -10.84
N VAL A 42 -4.46 -1.46 -11.79
CA VAL A 42 -4.41 -0.75 -13.08
C VAL A 42 -4.55 0.76 -12.88
N GLY A 43 -5.43 1.19 -11.97
CA GLY A 43 -5.59 2.60 -11.61
C GLY A 43 -4.33 3.19 -10.99
N ILE A 44 -3.66 2.46 -10.09
CA ILE A 44 -2.36 2.87 -9.54
C ILE A 44 -1.32 2.96 -10.65
N MET A 45 -1.23 1.97 -11.53
CA MET A 45 -0.29 2.01 -12.66
C MET A 45 -0.55 3.23 -13.55
N ALA A 46 -1.80 3.50 -13.91
CA ALA A 46 -2.17 4.68 -14.67
C ALA A 46 -1.80 5.98 -13.94
N ALA A 47 -2.07 6.08 -12.64
CA ALA A 47 -1.70 7.22 -11.83
C ALA A 47 -0.18 7.43 -11.80
N LEU A 48 0.60 6.37 -11.63
CA LEU A 48 2.07 6.42 -11.68
C LEU A 48 2.59 6.81 -13.06
N MET A 49 1.98 6.34 -14.14
CA MET A 49 2.29 6.75 -15.51
C MET A 49 1.99 8.23 -15.78
N LEU A 50 1.03 8.83 -15.07
CA LEU A 50 0.83 10.28 -15.09
C LEU A 50 1.87 10.99 -14.22
N LEU A 51 2.17 10.43 -13.04
CA LEU A 51 3.09 11.02 -12.07
C LEU A 51 4.52 11.13 -12.58
N VAL A 52 4.96 10.22 -13.46
CA VAL A 52 6.28 10.32 -14.12
C VAL A 52 6.40 11.54 -15.04
N PHE A 53 5.29 12.04 -15.57
CA PHE A 53 5.27 13.30 -16.34
C PHE A 53 5.08 14.52 -15.45
N SER A 54 4.82 14.35 -14.15
CA SER A 54 4.72 15.46 -13.21
C SER A 54 6.12 16.04 -12.99
N PRO A 55 6.35 17.34 -13.22
CA PRO A 55 7.62 17.97 -12.89
C PRO A 55 7.82 17.88 -11.38
N SER A 56 8.67 16.94 -10.93
CA SER A 56 9.12 16.94 -9.54
C SER A 56 10.09 18.11 -9.40
N ASP A 57 9.65 19.20 -8.76
CA ASP A 57 10.53 20.32 -8.44
C ASP A 57 11.64 19.82 -7.51
N GLN A 58 12.80 19.48 -8.07
CA GLN A 58 13.97 19.02 -7.34
C GLN A 58 14.78 20.20 -6.75
N ASN A 59 14.12 21.32 -6.45
CA ASN A 59 14.74 22.52 -5.87
C ASN A 59 15.44 22.31 -4.50
N GLY A 60 15.51 21.09 -3.99
CA GLY A 60 16.15 20.75 -2.72
C GLY A 60 17.64 20.38 -2.81
N VAL A 61 18.22 20.12 -3.99
CA VAL A 61 19.62 19.62 -4.07
C VAL A 61 20.66 20.78 -4.10
N VAL A 62 20.23 22.03 -4.20
CA VAL A 62 21.12 23.21 -4.25
C VAL A 62 21.49 23.75 -2.85
N TYR A 63 21.20 23.00 -1.77
CA TYR A 63 21.55 23.45 -0.41
C TYR A 63 22.71 22.68 0.25
N ALA A 64 23.45 21.82 -0.46
CA ALA A 64 24.51 20.99 0.14
C ALA A 64 25.92 21.14 -0.47
N THR A 65 26.19 22.20 -1.24
CA THR A 65 27.55 22.53 -1.75
C THR A 65 27.96 23.99 -1.44
N THR A 66 27.50 24.55 -0.32
CA THR A 66 28.09 25.77 0.26
C THR A 66 28.45 25.52 1.72
#